data_AF-A0A238BKQ5-F1
#
_entry.id   AF-A0A238BKQ5-F1
#
_cell.length_a   1.000
_cell.length_b   1.000
_cell.length_c   1.000
_cell.angle_alpha   90.00
_cell.angle_beta   90.00
_cell.angle_gamma   90.00
#
_symmetry.space_group_name_H-M   'P 1'
#
loop_
_entity.id
_entity.type
_entity.pdbx_description
1 polymer ?
#
loop_
_entity_poly.entity_id
_entity_poly.type
_entity_poly.pdbx_seq_one_letter_code
_entity_poly.pdbx_strand_id
1 'polypeptide(L)'
;LQILFIDFFPDLLSFIYQIVLYAGIVRSAIVAALHMPLSQLDGTRNLKLSNEVFTMAMKSVIKRFFSRHYLKAEDILVEDGAEVDFEKALHYTCTDLSRLTAQLWHECGIHKYDQGNCINRATFMEIYKLLTNDDELSLKFLPHIHIEKWVDAVLRWFPCKNFAENLHNEPLSWRRFTLLTLPKNYDDLFAGFFGRACIACGLVPRMPFICLLCAQIVCLDSCCTIRSRELTSANENISANEVERHTVICSSGVGCFLSLNTSLIVIVCDRRAALWGSVYLDAHGEEDRNLRRGKPLFLSKRRVERLMADWEMQTFEHLIVNFFNFEDLISYLRDAHYVLQ
;
A
#
# COMPACT_ATOMS: atom_id res chain seq x y z
N LEU A 1 -12.77 0.67 -42.94
CA LEU A 1 -11.74 0.08 -42.04
C LEU A 1 -12.02 0.28 -40.55
N GLN A 2 -13.00 1.11 -40.15
CA GLN A 2 -13.26 1.48 -38.74
C GLN A 2 -14.40 0.69 -38.06
N ILE A 3 -15.05 -0.24 -38.78
CA ILE A 3 -16.28 -0.92 -38.30
C ILE A 3 -16.06 -2.43 -38.04
N LEU A 4 -14.92 -3.00 -38.45
CA LEU A 4 -14.58 -4.42 -38.19
C LEU A 4 -13.64 -4.63 -36.98
N PHE A 5 -13.25 -3.56 -36.28
CA PHE A 5 -12.25 -3.60 -35.20
C PHE A 5 -12.85 -3.54 -33.79
N ILE A 6 -14.14 -3.26 -33.64
CA ILE A 6 -14.76 -2.96 -32.33
C ILE A 6 -15.20 -4.23 -31.59
N ASP A 7 -15.54 -5.32 -32.29
CA ASP A 7 -16.08 -6.52 -31.64
C ASP A 7 -15.00 -7.48 -31.12
N PHE A 8 -13.76 -7.40 -31.62
CA PHE A 8 -12.65 -8.31 -31.22
C PHE A 8 -11.75 -7.73 -30.12
N PHE A 9 -11.86 -6.43 -29.86
CA PHE A 9 -10.96 -5.70 -28.96
C PHE A 9 -11.17 -6.03 -27.47
N PRO A 10 -12.42 -6.17 -26.96
CA PRO A 10 -12.65 -6.50 -25.56
C PRO A 10 -12.08 -7.87 -25.18
N ASP A 11 -12.31 -8.91 -26.00
CA ASP A 11 -11.84 -10.27 -25.72
C ASP A 11 -10.31 -10.37 -25.70
N LEU A 12 -9.64 -9.65 -26.63
CA LEU A 12 -8.18 -9.58 -26.64
C LEU A 12 -7.64 -8.86 -25.40
N LEU A 13 -8.25 -7.76 -24.99
CA LEU A 13 -7.84 -7.03 -23.80
C LEU A 13 -8.08 -7.84 -22.52
N SER A 14 -9.22 -8.54 -22.42
CA SER A 14 -9.53 -9.48 -21.34
C SER A 14 -8.48 -10.58 -21.26
N PHE A 15 -8.10 -11.16 -22.41
CA PHE A 15 -7.04 -12.16 -22.48
C PHE A 15 -5.68 -11.59 -22.04
N ILE A 16 -5.29 -10.41 -22.52
CA ILE A 16 -4.04 -9.75 -22.11
C ILE A 16 -4.03 -9.52 -20.60
N TYR A 17 -5.13 -9.00 -20.06
CA TYR A 17 -5.30 -8.80 -18.62
C TYR A 17 -5.15 -10.13 -17.86
N GLN A 18 -5.79 -11.22 -18.31
CA GLN A 18 -5.64 -12.53 -17.70
C GLN A 18 -4.18 -13.00 -17.73
N ILE A 19 -3.46 -12.86 -18.84
CA ILE A 19 -2.05 -13.25 -18.90
C ILE A 19 -1.20 -12.42 -17.91
N VAL A 20 -1.40 -11.11 -17.84
CA VAL A 20 -0.68 -10.23 -16.90
C VAL A 20 -1.04 -10.52 -15.44
N LEU A 21 -2.31 -10.82 -15.15
CA LEU A 21 -2.78 -11.19 -13.82
C LEU A 21 -2.08 -12.46 -13.34
N TYR A 22 -2.05 -13.51 -14.16
CA TYR A 22 -1.44 -14.80 -13.80
C TYR A 22 0.08 -14.69 -13.71
N ALA A 23 0.70 -13.85 -14.55
CA ALA A 23 2.09 -13.45 -14.39
C ALA A 23 2.34 -12.83 -13.01
N GLY A 24 1.47 -11.90 -12.59
CA GLY A 24 1.50 -11.26 -11.28
C GLY A 24 1.36 -12.26 -10.12
N ILE A 25 0.46 -13.24 -10.25
CA ILE A 25 0.30 -14.34 -9.27
C ILE A 25 1.61 -15.11 -9.12
N VAL A 26 2.25 -15.53 -10.23
CA VAL A 26 3.51 -16.28 -10.18
C VAL A 26 4.64 -15.45 -9.58
N ARG A 27 4.78 -14.18 -9.99
CA ARG A 27 5.75 -13.25 -9.39
C ARG A 27 5.55 -13.15 -7.89
N SER A 28 4.31 -12.95 -7.45
CA SER A 28 4.01 -12.75 -6.03
C SER A 28 4.22 -14.02 -5.22
N ALA A 29 3.95 -15.18 -5.82
CA ALA A 29 4.31 -16.47 -5.23
C ALA A 29 5.83 -16.64 -5.06
N ILE A 30 6.63 -16.19 -6.03
CA ILE A 30 8.10 -16.19 -5.94
C ILE A 30 8.56 -15.29 -4.78
N VAL A 31 8.10 -14.04 -4.74
CA VAL A 31 8.49 -13.09 -3.67
C VAL A 31 8.04 -13.62 -2.30
N ALA A 32 6.83 -14.16 -2.20
CA ALA A 32 6.30 -14.73 -0.95
C ALA A 32 7.07 -15.96 -0.48
N ALA A 33 7.48 -16.85 -1.39
CA ALA A 33 8.31 -17.99 -1.07
C ALA A 33 9.71 -17.60 -0.56
N LEU A 34 10.22 -16.42 -0.95
CA LEU A 34 11.52 -15.92 -0.46
C LEU A 34 11.44 -15.20 0.88
N HIS A 35 10.27 -14.65 1.21
CA HIS A 35 10.06 -13.97 2.49
C HIS A 35 9.69 -14.92 3.63
N MET A 36 9.29 -16.16 3.33
CA MET A 36 8.87 -17.09 4.39
C MET A 36 10.08 -17.48 5.26
N PRO A 37 9.92 -17.56 6.58
CA PRO A 37 10.99 -18.06 7.45
C PRO A 37 11.21 -19.56 7.20
N LEU A 38 12.41 -20.04 7.50
CA LEU A 38 12.76 -21.46 7.34
C LEU A 38 11.80 -22.39 8.10
N SER A 39 11.29 -21.94 9.25
CA SER A 39 10.29 -22.63 10.07
C SER A 39 8.95 -22.87 9.36
N GLN A 40 8.56 -22.00 8.43
CA GLN A 40 7.30 -22.11 7.69
C GLN A 40 7.38 -23.13 6.55
N LEU A 41 8.59 -23.46 6.07
CA LEU A 41 8.80 -24.33 4.90
C LEU A 41 8.12 -25.69 5.04
N ASP A 42 8.23 -26.35 6.20
CA ASP A 42 7.64 -27.67 6.43
C ASP A 42 6.10 -27.66 6.39
N GLY A 43 5.48 -26.54 6.81
CA GLY A 43 4.03 -26.33 6.74
C GLY A 43 3.50 -26.26 5.30
N THR A 44 4.35 -25.95 4.32
CA THR A 44 3.93 -25.75 2.92
C THR A 44 3.64 -27.05 2.16
N ARG A 45 4.06 -28.22 2.68
CA ARG A 45 3.87 -29.53 2.00
C ARG A 45 2.40 -29.84 1.72
N ASN A 46 1.52 -29.48 2.66
CA ASN A 46 0.07 -29.69 2.56
C ASN A 46 -0.69 -28.39 2.28
N LEU A 47 -0.02 -27.36 1.74
CA LEU A 47 -0.61 -26.05 1.49
C LEU A 47 -1.91 -26.17 0.68
N LYS A 48 -2.97 -25.51 1.14
CA LYS A 48 -4.23 -25.36 0.41
C LYS A 48 -4.71 -23.94 0.63
N LEU A 49 -4.80 -23.19 -0.47
CA LEU A 49 -5.26 -21.80 -0.51
C LEU A 49 -6.73 -21.74 -0.96
N SER A 50 -7.30 -20.54 -0.96
CA SER A 50 -8.72 -20.30 -1.27
C SER A 50 -9.16 -20.81 -2.64
N ASN A 51 -8.25 -20.81 -3.62
CA ASN A 51 -8.49 -21.32 -4.96
C ASN A 51 -7.33 -22.20 -5.47
N GLU A 52 -7.62 -23.02 -6.48
CA GLU A 52 -6.66 -23.96 -7.04
C GLU A 52 -5.51 -23.28 -7.78
N VAL A 53 -5.74 -22.12 -8.39
CA VAL A 53 -4.70 -21.34 -9.10
C VAL A 53 -3.64 -20.87 -8.12
N PHE A 54 -4.03 -20.30 -6.98
CA PHE A 54 -3.12 -19.86 -5.92
C PHE A 54 -2.38 -21.04 -5.32
N THR A 55 -3.09 -22.13 -5.04
CA THR A 55 -2.49 -23.36 -4.51
C THR A 55 -1.45 -23.93 -5.48
N MET A 56 -1.77 -24.00 -6.77
CA MET A 56 -0.87 -24.51 -7.80
C MET A 56 0.34 -23.58 -7.97
N ALA A 57 0.14 -22.26 -8.01
CA ALA A 57 1.23 -21.29 -8.14
C ALA A 57 2.23 -21.44 -6.98
N MET A 58 1.76 -21.36 -5.74
CA MET A 58 2.63 -21.47 -4.55
C MET A 58 3.34 -22.82 -4.49
N LYS A 59 2.62 -23.94 -4.66
CA LYS A 59 3.24 -25.27 -4.60
C LYS A 59 4.29 -25.46 -5.68
N SER A 60 4.00 -25.04 -6.91
CA SER A 60 4.93 -25.19 -8.03
C SER A 60 6.18 -24.34 -7.83
N VAL A 61 6.01 -23.10 -7.34
CA VAL A 61 7.13 -22.21 -7.02
C VAL A 61 8.00 -22.78 -5.91
N ILE A 62 7.43 -23.12 -4.75
CA ILE A 62 8.17 -23.66 -3.60
C ILE A 62 8.89 -24.96 -4.00
N LYS A 63 8.17 -25.90 -4.62
CA LYS A 63 8.75 -27.15 -5.09
C LYS A 63 9.92 -26.90 -6.02
N ARG A 64 9.79 -25.95 -6.97
CA ARG A 64 10.86 -25.67 -7.93
C ARG A 64 12.06 -25.00 -7.27
N PHE A 65 11.85 -24.04 -6.37
CA PHE A 65 12.90 -23.36 -5.62
C PHE A 65 13.79 -24.33 -4.86
N PHE A 66 13.18 -25.26 -4.10
CA PHE A 66 13.91 -26.16 -3.19
C PHE A 66 14.20 -27.54 -3.79
N SER A 67 13.91 -27.76 -5.08
CA SER A 67 14.27 -29.02 -5.77
C SER A 67 15.74 -29.08 -6.20
N ARG A 68 16.48 -27.96 -6.15
CA ARG A 68 17.84 -27.89 -6.68
C ARG A 68 18.86 -28.25 -5.60
N HIS A 69 19.59 -29.34 -5.82
CA HIS A 69 20.59 -29.87 -4.87
C HIS A 69 21.71 -28.91 -4.45
N TYR A 70 21.95 -27.83 -5.21
CA TYR A 70 23.05 -26.90 -4.95
C TYR A 70 22.64 -25.61 -4.23
N LEU A 71 21.34 -25.38 -4.00
CA LEU A 71 20.80 -24.25 -3.25
C LEU A 71 20.13 -24.79 -2.00
N LYS A 72 20.73 -24.60 -0.82
CA LYS A 72 20.06 -24.99 0.43
C LYS A 72 19.01 -23.95 0.77
N ALA A 73 17.94 -24.38 1.43
CA ALA A 73 16.92 -23.45 1.92
C ALA A 73 17.50 -22.40 2.87
N GLU A 74 18.48 -22.79 3.69
CA GLU A 74 19.25 -21.93 4.59
C GLU A 74 20.01 -20.80 3.87
N ASP A 75 20.38 -21.00 2.59
CA ASP A 75 21.11 -19.98 1.81
C ASP A 75 20.17 -18.94 1.19
N ILE A 76 18.86 -19.21 1.18
CA ILE A 76 17.83 -18.41 0.49
C ILE A 76 16.85 -17.79 1.48
N LEU A 77 16.47 -18.50 2.53
CA LEU A 77 15.41 -18.09 3.45
C LEU A 77 15.99 -17.42 4.68
N VAL A 78 15.18 -16.56 5.29
CA VAL A 78 15.51 -15.90 6.55
C VAL A 78 15.28 -16.89 7.71
N GLU A 79 16.23 -16.97 8.64
CA GLU A 79 16.11 -17.85 9.83
C GLU A 79 15.00 -17.35 10.78
N ASP A 80 14.98 -16.05 11.06
CA ASP A 80 14.03 -15.39 11.95
C ASP A 80 13.12 -14.42 11.18
N GLY A 81 11.81 -14.64 11.21
CA GLY A 81 10.84 -13.79 10.52
C GLY A 81 9.40 -14.09 10.90
N ALA A 82 8.50 -13.12 10.65
CA ALA A 82 7.08 -13.37 10.78
C ALA A 82 6.60 -14.30 9.66
N GLU A 83 5.68 -15.20 9.97
CA GLU A 83 5.07 -16.07 8.96
C GLU A 83 4.41 -15.24 7.87
N VAL A 84 4.63 -15.66 6.62
CA VAL A 84 4.06 -15.03 5.43
C VAL A 84 2.66 -15.58 5.18
N ASP A 85 1.68 -14.68 5.13
CA ASP A 85 0.33 -14.99 4.67
C ASP A 85 0.29 -15.01 3.13
N PHE A 86 0.52 -16.19 2.55
CA PHE A 86 0.54 -16.39 1.10
C PHE A 86 -0.79 -16.01 0.44
N GLU A 87 -1.90 -16.33 1.08
CA GLU A 87 -3.24 -16.04 0.57
C GLU A 87 -3.40 -14.53 0.37
N LYS A 88 -3.06 -13.77 1.41
CA LYS A 88 -3.15 -12.31 1.42
C LYS A 88 -2.20 -11.67 0.41
N ALA A 89 -0.96 -12.16 0.29
CA ALA A 89 0.01 -11.66 -0.69
C ALA A 89 -0.52 -11.80 -2.13
N LEU A 90 -1.03 -12.98 -2.49
CA LEU A 90 -1.60 -13.22 -3.83
C LEU A 90 -2.88 -12.41 -4.06
N HIS A 91 -3.75 -12.33 -3.06
CA HIS A 91 -4.98 -11.53 -3.14
C HIS A 91 -4.70 -10.06 -3.39
N TYR A 92 -3.67 -9.48 -2.77
CA TYR A 92 -3.29 -8.08 -2.99
C TYR A 92 -2.85 -7.83 -4.43
N THR A 93 -1.96 -8.65 -4.97
CA THR A 93 -1.51 -8.50 -6.36
C THR A 93 -2.68 -8.60 -7.34
N CYS A 94 -3.55 -9.59 -7.16
CA CYS A 94 -4.74 -9.74 -7.98
C CYS A 94 -5.63 -8.51 -7.92
N THR A 95 -5.94 -8.07 -6.70
CA THR A 95 -6.78 -6.90 -6.43
C THR A 95 -6.26 -5.64 -7.10
N ASP A 96 -4.97 -5.35 -6.98
CA ASP A 96 -4.39 -4.09 -7.44
C ASP A 96 -4.24 -4.06 -8.96
N LEU A 97 -3.77 -5.16 -9.57
CA LEU A 97 -3.72 -5.28 -11.04
C LEU A 97 -5.11 -5.16 -11.65
N SER A 98 -6.12 -5.80 -11.06
CA SER A 98 -7.51 -5.72 -11.53
C SER A 98 -8.04 -4.31 -11.48
N ARG A 99 -7.82 -3.61 -10.35
CA ARG A 99 -8.29 -2.23 -10.17
C ARG A 99 -7.62 -1.26 -11.13
N LEU A 100 -6.29 -1.33 -11.24
CA LEU A 100 -5.53 -0.49 -12.17
C LEU A 100 -6.00 -0.71 -13.61
N THR A 101 -6.23 -1.96 -13.98
CA THR A 101 -6.73 -2.32 -15.31
C THR A 101 -8.12 -1.78 -15.54
N ALA A 102 -9.04 -1.96 -14.58
CA ALA A 102 -10.39 -1.42 -14.65
C ALA A 102 -10.36 0.11 -14.76
N GLN A 103 -9.59 0.81 -13.93
CA GLN A 103 -9.47 2.27 -14.02
C GLN A 103 -8.91 2.70 -15.38
N LEU A 104 -7.86 2.04 -15.88
CA LEU A 104 -7.32 2.32 -17.19
C LEU A 104 -8.38 2.15 -18.29
N TRP A 105 -9.14 1.06 -18.26
CA TRP A 105 -10.21 0.80 -19.24
C TRP A 105 -11.34 1.82 -19.15
N HIS A 106 -11.62 2.34 -17.96
CA HIS A 106 -12.54 3.45 -17.76
C HIS A 106 -12.07 4.72 -18.48
N GLU A 107 -10.86 5.17 -18.15
CA GLU A 107 -10.27 6.41 -18.68
C GLU A 107 -10.08 6.34 -20.20
N CYS A 108 -9.71 5.17 -20.73
CA CYS A 108 -9.60 4.94 -22.17
C CYS A 108 -10.96 4.76 -22.87
N GLY A 109 -12.08 4.76 -22.14
CA GLY A 109 -13.42 4.58 -22.70
C GLY A 109 -13.70 3.18 -23.24
N ILE A 110 -12.90 2.19 -22.88
CA ILE A 110 -13.08 0.77 -23.23
C ILE A 110 -14.30 0.21 -22.50
N HIS A 111 -14.36 0.43 -21.18
CA HIS A 111 -15.52 0.07 -20.37
C HIS A 111 -15.84 1.22 -19.41
N LYS A 112 -16.89 1.99 -19.71
CA LYS A 112 -17.34 3.07 -18.83
C LYS A 112 -18.16 2.49 -17.69
N TYR A 113 -17.83 2.90 -16.47
CA TYR A 113 -18.51 2.49 -15.25
C TYR A 113 -19.34 3.68 -14.77
N ASP A 114 -20.58 3.43 -14.36
CA ASP A 114 -21.42 4.48 -13.78
C ASP A 114 -20.81 5.00 -12.47
N GLN A 115 -21.06 6.27 -12.13
CA GLN A 115 -20.55 6.90 -10.89
C GLN A 115 -20.96 6.15 -9.60
N GLY A 116 -21.94 5.24 -9.66
CA GLY A 116 -22.33 4.36 -8.56
C GLY A 116 -21.53 3.06 -8.43
N ASN A 117 -20.79 2.64 -9.47
CA ASN A 117 -19.93 1.46 -9.45
C ASN A 117 -18.56 1.83 -8.87
N CYS A 118 -18.48 1.91 -7.54
CA CYS A 118 -17.22 2.14 -6.85
C CYS A 118 -16.28 0.92 -7.03
N ILE A 119 -15.49 0.87 -8.11
CA ILE A 119 -14.39 -0.10 -8.29
C ILE A 119 -13.48 -0.14 -7.04
N ASN A 120 -13.34 1.02 -6.38
CA ASN A 120 -12.64 1.17 -5.11
C ASN A 120 -13.19 0.29 -3.96
N ARG A 121 -14.43 -0.16 -4.02
CA ARG A 121 -15.08 -1.02 -3.00
C ARG A 121 -15.35 -2.45 -3.48
N ALA A 122 -15.26 -2.70 -4.78
CA ALA A 122 -15.45 -4.04 -5.34
C ALA A 122 -14.36 -5.02 -4.87
N THR A 123 -14.74 -6.27 -4.70
CA THR A 123 -13.84 -7.40 -4.45
C THR A 123 -13.03 -7.72 -5.71
N PHE A 124 -11.93 -8.47 -5.54
CA PHE A 124 -11.14 -8.93 -6.69
C PHE A 124 -12.00 -9.69 -7.70
N MET A 125 -12.81 -10.66 -7.26
CA MET A 125 -13.61 -11.50 -8.16
C MET A 125 -14.71 -10.71 -8.87
N GLU A 126 -15.30 -9.70 -8.23
CA GLU A 126 -16.26 -8.79 -8.90
C GLU A 126 -15.59 -8.02 -10.05
N ILE A 127 -14.38 -7.52 -9.84
CA ILE A 127 -13.62 -6.83 -10.90
C ILE A 127 -13.13 -7.82 -11.96
N TYR A 128 -12.71 -9.01 -11.56
CA TYR A 128 -12.29 -10.05 -12.50
C TYR A 128 -13.43 -10.43 -13.44
N LYS A 129 -14.64 -10.66 -12.90
CA LYS A 129 -15.86 -10.90 -13.69
C LYS A 129 -16.15 -9.73 -14.63
N LEU A 130 -16.01 -8.51 -14.15
CA LEU A 130 -16.22 -7.31 -14.97
C LEU A 130 -15.23 -7.20 -16.13
N LEU A 131 -13.97 -7.57 -15.90
CA LEU A 131 -12.90 -7.46 -16.89
C LEU A 131 -12.84 -8.64 -17.86
N THR A 132 -13.39 -9.80 -17.51
CA THR A 132 -13.19 -11.04 -18.29
C THR A 132 -14.47 -11.78 -18.65
N ASN A 133 -15.59 -11.42 -18.00
CA ASN A 133 -16.84 -12.15 -18.02
C ASN A 133 -16.75 -13.60 -17.49
N ASP A 134 -15.65 -13.95 -16.82
CA ASP A 134 -15.45 -15.23 -16.15
C ASP A 134 -15.75 -15.11 -14.63
N ASP A 135 -16.45 -16.09 -14.06
CA ASP A 135 -16.79 -16.11 -12.63
C ASP A 135 -15.69 -16.73 -11.75
N GLU A 136 -14.73 -17.44 -12.36
CA GLU A 136 -13.69 -18.18 -11.65
C GLU A 136 -12.33 -18.09 -12.36
N LEU A 137 -11.26 -18.29 -11.59
CA LEU A 137 -9.91 -18.43 -12.13
C LEU A 137 -9.71 -19.83 -12.72
N SER A 138 -9.03 -19.92 -13.86
CA SER A 138 -8.78 -21.16 -14.59
C SER A 138 -7.29 -21.47 -14.66
N LEU A 139 -6.94 -22.73 -14.35
CA LEU A 139 -5.59 -23.27 -14.49
C LEU A 139 -5.08 -23.25 -15.95
N LYS A 140 -5.93 -23.02 -16.94
CA LYS A 140 -5.55 -22.95 -18.37
C LYS A 140 -4.49 -21.87 -18.64
N PHE A 141 -4.49 -20.79 -17.86
CA PHE A 141 -3.53 -19.69 -17.97
C PHE A 141 -2.25 -19.91 -17.16
N LEU A 142 -2.19 -21.01 -16.39
CA LEU A 142 -1.05 -21.35 -15.54
C LEU A 142 -0.43 -22.72 -15.85
N PRO A 143 0.11 -22.96 -17.07
CA PRO A 143 0.80 -24.22 -17.33
C PRO A 143 2.01 -24.40 -16.40
N HIS A 144 2.10 -25.56 -15.72
CA HIS A 144 3.18 -25.85 -14.77
C HIS A 144 4.58 -25.61 -15.36
N ILE A 145 4.78 -25.97 -16.63
CA ILE A 145 6.06 -25.79 -17.34
C ILE A 145 6.47 -24.31 -17.48
N HIS A 146 5.52 -23.38 -17.52
CA HIS A 146 5.81 -21.95 -17.56
C HIS A 146 6.27 -21.44 -16.20
N ILE A 147 5.61 -21.86 -15.12
CA ILE A 147 6.02 -21.52 -13.75
C ILE A 147 7.45 -21.96 -13.51
N GLU A 148 7.79 -23.20 -13.87
CA GLU A 148 9.17 -23.71 -13.72
C GLU A 148 10.18 -22.87 -14.48
N LYS A 149 9.89 -22.52 -15.75
CA LYS A 149 10.76 -21.64 -16.56
C LYS A 149 10.95 -20.26 -15.92
N TRP A 150 9.92 -19.73 -15.27
CA TRP A 150 9.97 -18.42 -14.63
C TRP A 150 10.82 -18.46 -13.35
N VAL A 151 10.58 -19.45 -12.49
CA VAL A 151 11.39 -19.69 -11.30
C VAL A 151 12.84 -19.94 -11.69
N ASP A 152 13.09 -20.72 -12.74
CA ASP A 152 14.43 -20.95 -13.27
C ASP A 152 15.08 -19.67 -13.79
N ALA A 153 14.30 -18.80 -14.43
CA ALA A 153 14.79 -17.50 -14.87
C ALA A 153 15.23 -16.65 -13.69
N VAL A 154 14.41 -16.55 -12.63
CA VAL A 154 14.76 -15.80 -11.41
C VAL A 154 15.99 -16.41 -10.73
N LEU A 155 16.02 -17.73 -10.53
CA LEU A 155 17.14 -18.44 -9.91
C LEU A 155 18.48 -18.26 -10.63
N ARG A 156 18.48 -18.04 -11.95
CA ARG A 156 19.72 -17.74 -12.70
C ARG A 156 20.39 -16.43 -12.27
N TRP A 157 19.64 -15.49 -11.71
CA TRP A 157 20.14 -14.20 -11.27
C TRP A 157 20.53 -14.15 -9.79
N PHE A 158 20.23 -15.19 -9.01
CA PHE A 158 20.61 -15.27 -7.59
C PHE A 158 22.12 -15.08 -7.34
N PRO A 159 23.03 -15.58 -8.19
CA PRO A 159 24.47 -15.32 -8.03
C PRO A 159 24.88 -13.85 -8.26
N CYS A 160 24.02 -13.02 -8.85
CA CYS A 160 24.32 -11.62 -9.10
C CYS A 160 24.23 -10.82 -7.79
N LYS A 161 25.27 -10.02 -7.53
CA LYS A 161 25.35 -9.15 -6.35
C LYS A 161 24.10 -8.26 -6.25
N ASN A 162 23.52 -8.18 -5.06
CA ASN A 162 22.30 -7.44 -4.72
C ASN A 162 20.98 -7.97 -5.32
N PHE A 163 20.96 -8.97 -6.23
CA PHE A 163 19.69 -9.42 -6.82
C PHE A 163 18.78 -10.08 -5.78
N ALA A 164 19.33 -11.02 -5.00
CA ALA A 164 18.59 -11.68 -3.92
C ALA A 164 18.15 -10.66 -2.86
N GLU A 165 19.05 -9.79 -2.40
CA GLU A 165 18.73 -8.72 -1.44
C GLU A 165 17.60 -7.80 -1.95
N ASN A 166 17.64 -7.38 -3.22
CA ASN A 166 16.58 -6.56 -3.80
C ASN A 166 15.23 -7.28 -3.82
N LEU A 167 15.24 -8.58 -4.13
CA LEU A 167 14.03 -9.40 -4.19
C LEU A 167 13.45 -9.66 -2.79
N HIS A 168 14.30 -9.80 -1.76
CA HIS A 168 13.88 -9.84 -0.35
C HIS A 168 13.36 -8.48 0.16
N ASN A 169 13.75 -7.38 -0.46
CA ASN A 169 13.23 -6.06 -0.12
C ASN A 169 11.96 -5.70 -0.92
N GLU A 170 11.54 -6.52 -1.88
CA GLU A 170 10.31 -6.26 -2.62
C GLU A 170 9.07 -6.45 -1.72
N PRO A 171 8.12 -5.51 -1.72
CA PRO A 171 6.94 -5.61 -0.89
C PRO A 171 6.04 -6.78 -1.33
N LEU A 172 5.61 -7.60 -0.37
CA LEU A 172 4.64 -8.69 -0.56
C LEU A 172 3.22 -8.22 -0.87
N SER A 173 2.91 -6.99 -0.47
CA SER A 173 1.64 -6.36 -0.72
C SER A 173 1.88 -4.95 -1.23
N TRP A 174 1.43 -4.68 -2.44
CA TRP A 174 1.08 -3.32 -2.81
C TRP A 174 -0.18 -3.01 -1.99
N ARG A 175 -0.11 -1.99 -1.13
CA ARG A 175 -1.31 -1.48 -0.48
C ARG A 175 -1.89 -0.47 -1.44
N ARG A 176 -3.19 -0.57 -1.70
CA ARG A 176 -3.91 0.51 -2.37
C ARG A 176 -3.55 1.83 -1.71
N PHE A 177 -3.41 2.87 -2.51
CA PHE A 177 -3.43 4.26 -2.07
C PHE A 177 -4.84 4.66 -1.56
N THR A 178 -5.56 3.77 -0.87
CA THR A 178 -6.86 4.06 -0.28
C THR A 178 -6.64 4.51 1.15
N LEU A 179 -7.10 5.72 1.46
CA LEU A 179 -7.03 6.27 2.80
C LEU A 179 -8.01 5.55 3.73
N LEU A 180 -7.64 5.48 5.01
CA LEU A 180 -8.41 4.92 6.10
C LEU A 180 -9.82 5.52 6.12
N THR A 181 -10.83 4.65 6.27
CA THR A 181 -12.20 5.13 6.52
C THR A 181 -12.27 5.69 7.93
N LEU A 182 -12.63 6.96 8.04
CA LEU A 182 -12.65 7.70 9.29
C LEU A 182 -14.04 7.63 9.96
N PRO A 183 -14.13 7.58 11.31
CA PRO A 183 -15.38 7.69 12.05
C PRO A 183 -16.12 9.00 11.77
N LYS A 184 -17.45 9.00 11.99
CA LYS A 184 -18.27 10.19 11.76
C LYS A 184 -17.96 11.31 12.76
N ASN A 185 -17.76 10.98 14.03
CA ASN A 185 -17.42 11.98 15.05
C ASN A 185 -15.92 11.94 15.33
N TYR A 186 -15.30 13.10 15.48
CA TYR A 186 -13.88 13.18 15.80
C TYR A 186 -13.57 12.59 17.18
N ASP A 187 -14.47 12.74 18.15
CA ASP A 187 -14.30 12.19 19.49
C ASP A 187 -14.20 10.66 19.49
N ASP A 188 -14.94 9.98 18.62
CA ASP A 188 -14.85 8.52 18.45
C ASP A 188 -13.48 8.11 17.92
N LEU A 189 -12.95 8.86 16.94
CA LEU A 189 -11.60 8.66 16.43
C LEU A 189 -10.56 8.91 17.53
N PHE A 190 -10.65 10.04 18.22
CA PHE A 190 -9.70 10.42 19.26
C PHE A 190 -9.69 9.38 20.37
N ALA A 191 -10.85 8.99 20.89
CA ALA A 191 -10.99 7.95 21.91
C ALA A 191 -10.42 6.60 21.44
N GLY A 192 -10.62 6.25 20.18
CA GLY A 192 -10.10 5.01 19.59
C GLY A 192 -8.57 4.93 19.61
N PHE A 193 -7.87 6.05 19.50
CA PHE A 193 -6.40 6.13 19.45
C PHE A 193 -5.75 6.72 20.70
N PHE A 194 -6.54 7.26 21.64
CA PHE A 194 -6.06 7.86 22.87
C PHE A 194 -5.21 6.87 23.68
N GLY A 195 -4.04 7.32 24.13
CA GLY A 195 -3.13 6.51 24.95
C GLY A 195 -2.45 5.35 24.23
N ARG A 196 -2.65 5.17 22.91
CA ARG A 196 -1.92 4.15 22.15
C ARG A 196 -0.44 4.51 22.03
N ALA A 197 0.42 3.51 22.13
CA ALA A 197 1.86 3.64 21.99
C ALA A 197 2.28 3.73 20.52
N CYS A 198 3.30 4.55 20.23
CA CYS A 198 4.00 4.55 18.96
C CYS A 198 4.54 3.16 18.64
N ILE A 199 4.38 2.72 17.38
CA ILE A 199 4.87 1.41 16.96
C ILE A 199 6.41 1.30 17.01
N ALA A 200 7.11 2.42 16.86
CA ALA A 200 8.57 2.45 16.80
C ALA A 200 9.25 2.51 18.18
N CYS A 201 8.77 3.37 19.09
CA CYS A 201 9.43 3.56 20.39
C CYS A 201 8.65 2.95 21.57
N GLY A 202 7.42 2.49 21.37
CA GLY A 202 6.57 1.94 22.43
C GLY A 202 6.05 2.96 23.46
N LEU A 203 6.35 4.26 23.31
CA LEU A 203 5.86 5.33 24.17
C LEU A 203 4.58 5.95 23.61
N VAL A 204 3.72 6.46 24.50
CA VAL A 204 2.54 7.25 24.12
C VAL A 204 3.02 8.58 23.51
N PRO A 205 2.71 8.88 22.22
CA PRO A 205 3.23 10.08 21.58
C PRO A 205 2.65 11.37 22.16
N ARG A 206 3.48 12.40 22.33
CA ARG A 206 3.03 13.76 22.68
C ARG A 206 2.34 14.47 21.51
N MET A 207 2.84 14.24 20.30
CA MET A 207 2.27 14.71 19.04
C MET A 207 1.88 13.48 18.19
N PRO A 208 0.74 12.84 18.49
CA PRO A 208 0.32 11.62 17.83
C PRO A 208 -0.24 11.90 16.43
N PHE A 209 0.30 11.17 15.46
CA PHE A 209 -0.12 11.18 14.06
C PHE A 209 -0.65 9.80 13.71
N ILE A 210 -1.76 9.74 12.98
CA ILE A 210 -2.27 8.50 12.40
C ILE A 210 -1.89 8.47 10.93
N CYS A 211 -1.16 7.45 10.50
CA CYS A 211 -0.93 7.21 9.08
C CYS A 211 -2.24 6.70 8.44
N LEU A 212 -2.80 7.47 7.50
CA LEU A 212 -4.07 7.11 6.86
C LEU A 212 -3.93 5.96 5.86
N LEU A 213 -2.71 5.51 5.56
CA LEU A 213 -2.48 4.35 4.68
C LEU A 213 -2.44 3.02 5.44
N CYS A 214 -1.98 3.04 6.69
CA CYS A 214 -1.77 1.82 7.48
C CYS A 214 -2.45 1.80 8.85
N ALA A 215 -3.09 2.90 9.26
CA ALA A 215 -3.74 3.10 10.55
C ALA A 215 -2.81 2.99 11.78
N GLN A 216 -1.49 3.06 11.59
CA GLN A 216 -0.54 3.07 12.71
C GLN A 216 -0.40 4.48 13.30
N ILE A 217 -0.18 4.51 14.62
CA ILE A 217 0.12 5.74 15.36
C ILE A 217 1.63 5.97 15.40
N VAL A 218 2.05 7.17 15.05
CA VAL A 218 3.46 7.59 14.98
C VAL A 218 3.68 8.91 15.72
N CYS A 219 4.91 9.12 16.16
CA CYS A 219 5.36 10.27 16.96
C CYS A 219 5.96 11.35 16.06
N LEU A 220 5.37 12.55 16.05
CA LEU A 220 6.02 13.76 15.52
C LEU A 220 6.78 14.47 16.65
N ASP A 221 7.78 13.82 17.23
CA ASP A 221 8.63 14.41 18.28
C ASP A 221 10.00 13.70 18.33
N SER A 222 10.95 14.31 19.02
CA SER A 222 12.29 13.83 19.31
C SER A 222 12.36 12.51 20.07
N CYS A 223 11.26 12.03 20.67
CA CYS A 223 11.24 10.77 21.43
C CYS A 223 11.58 9.53 20.58
N CYS A 224 11.43 9.63 19.26
CA CYS A 224 11.72 8.57 18.30
C CYS A 224 12.92 8.92 17.41
N THR A 225 13.89 9.70 17.92
CA THR A 225 15.10 10.01 17.15
C THR A 225 15.90 8.74 16.93
N ILE A 226 15.81 8.21 15.71
CA ILE A 226 16.67 7.11 15.28
C ILE A 226 18.01 7.73 14.93
N ARG A 227 19.00 7.50 15.79
CA ARG A 227 20.40 7.78 15.46
C ARG A 227 20.79 6.77 14.39
N SER A 228 20.90 7.22 13.14
CA SER A 228 21.37 6.42 12.01
C SER A 228 22.80 5.93 12.28
N ARG A 229 22.93 4.74 12.88
CA ARG A 229 24.20 3.99 12.93
C ARG A 229 24.32 2.93 11.83
N GLU A 230 23.26 2.71 11.05
CA GLU A 230 23.19 1.59 10.08
C GLU A 230 22.73 2.00 8.68
N LEU A 231 22.73 3.30 8.34
CA LEU A 231 22.58 3.73 6.95
C LEU A 231 23.94 4.18 6.43
N THR A 232 24.65 3.22 5.85
CA THR A 232 25.74 3.34 4.86
C THR A 232 26.66 4.56 4.97
N SER A 233 27.95 4.28 5.18
CA SER A 233 29.08 5.17 4.89
C SER A 233 28.84 6.07 3.67
N ALA A 234 28.90 7.39 3.89
CA ALA A 234 28.68 8.50 2.95
C ALA A 234 27.22 9.00 2.84
N ASN A 235 26.73 9.69 3.87
CA ASN A 235 26.23 11.07 3.82
C ASN A 235 25.32 11.38 5.03
N GLU A 236 25.77 12.33 5.85
CA GLU A 236 25.03 13.16 6.83
C GLU A 236 24.20 12.45 7.92
N ASN A 237 24.52 12.80 9.17
CA ASN A 237 23.75 12.47 10.38
C ASN A 237 22.34 13.11 10.32
N ILE A 238 21.41 12.56 9.55
CA ILE A 238 20.04 13.04 9.48
C ILE A 238 19.25 12.38 10.61
N SER A 239 18.89 13.17 11.63
CA SER A 239 17.94 12.76 12.65
C SER A 239 16.51 12.79 12.09
N ALA A 240 16.12 11.74 11.37
CA ALA A 240 14.74 11.58 10.93
C ALA A 240 13.85 11.27 12.15
N ASN A 241 12.71 11.96 12.27
CA ASN A 241 11.68 11.54 13.21
C ASN A 241 10.87 10.37 12.63
N GLU A 242 9.98 9.79 13.45
CA GLU A 242 9.25 8.60 13.03
C GLU A 242 8.28 8.87 11.88
N VAL A 243 7.73 10.08 11.73
CA VAL A 243 6.83 10.39 10.62
C VAL A 243 7.58 10.34 9.28
N GLU A 244 8.79 10.91 9.19
CA GLU A 244 9.64 10.81 8.00
C GLU A 244 10.04 9.37 7.71
N ARG A 245 10.57 8.66 8.71
CA ARG A 245 10.98 7.26 8.53
C ARG A 245 9.81 6.37 8.11
N HIS A 246 8.67 6.52 8.78
CA HIS A 246 7.47 5.77 8.48
C HIS A 246 6.98 6.04 7.06
N THR A 247 7.09 7.29 6.58
CA THR A 247 6.73 7.63 5.20
C THR A 247 7.57 6.87 4.17
N VAL A 248 8.88 6.72 4.42
CA VAL A 248 9.76 5.93 3.56
C VAL A 248 9.39 4.45 3.58
N ILE A 249 9.12 3.89 4.76
CA ILE A 249 8.85 2.45 4.93
C ILE A 249 7.44 2.05 4.48
N CYS A 250 6.43 2.86 4.84
CA CYS A 250 5.03 2.53 4.61
C CYS A 250 4.60 2.76 3.16
N SER A 251 5.19 3.75 2.50
CA SER A 251 4.67 4.29 1.25
C SER A 251 5.74 4.95 0.37
N SER A 252 6.99 4.51 0.52
CA SER A 252 8.11 4.85 -0.38
C SER A 252 8.34 6.35 -0.58
N GLY A 253 8.14 7.16 0.47
CA GLY A 253 8.48 8.58 0.46
C GLY A 253 7.28 9.53 0.36
N VAL A 254 6.06 9.03 0.17
CA VAL A 254 4.83 9.85 0.13
C VAL A 254 3.84 9.39 1.18
N GLY A 255 3.39 10.26 2.10
CA GLY A 255 2.54 9.90 3.22
C GLY A 255 1.37 10.85 3.43
N CYS A 256 0.25 10.33 3.93
CA CYS A 256 -0.92 11.09 4.32
C CYS A 256 -1.25 10.80 5.79
N PHE A 257 -1.21 11.82 6.63
CA PHE A 257 -1.34 11.68 8.07
C PHE A 257 -2.45 12.57 8.63
N LEU A 258 -3.10 12.12 9.69
CA LEU A 258 -4.01 12.92 10.50
C LEU A 258 -3.36 13.20 11.87
N SER A 259 -3.19 14.47 12.20
CA SER A 259 -2.74 14.92 13.51
C SER A 259 -3.88 14.89 14.52
N LEU A 260 -3.75 14.08 15.57
CA LEU A 260 -4.78 13.96 16.61
C LEU A 260 -4.87 15.17 17.55
N ASN A 261 -3.82 16.00 17.62
CA ASN A 261 -3.85 17.21 18.44
C ASN A 261 -4.46 18.41 17.70
N THR A 262 -4.53 18.34 16.36
CA THR A 262 -4.90 19.50 15.54
C THR A 262 -6.06 19.26 14.59
N SER A 263 -6.49 18.01 14.42
CA SER A 263 -7.44 17.53 13.39
C SER A 263 -6.98 17.72 11.94
N LEU A 264 -5.76 18.22 11.71
CA LEU A 264 -5.27 18.53 10.38
C LEU A 264 -4.72 17.30 9.67
N ILE A 265 -5.00 17.24 8.38
CA ILE A 265 -4.36 16.35 7.42
C ILE A 265 -3.03 16.97 6.99
N VAL A 266 -1.98 16.16 7.04
CA VAL A 266 -0.62 16.51 6.63
C VAL A 266 -0.19 15.57 5.52
N ILE A 267 0.24 16.14 4.41
CA ILE A 267 0.85 15.42 3.29
C ILE A 267 2.37 15.53 3.44
N VAL A 268 3.07 14.40 3.37
CA VAL A 268 4.53 14.34 3.39
C VAL A 268 5.00 13.78 2.06
N CYS A 269 5.97 14.41 1.43
CA CYS A 269 6.55 13.97 0.15
C CYS A 269 8.02 14.37 0.10
N ASP A 270 8.93 13.40 0.07
CA ASP A 270 10.38 13.60 -0.11
C ASP A 270 10.98 14.69 0.82
N ARG A 271 10.83 14.52 2.15
CA ARG A 271 11.25 15.48 3.19
C ARG A 271 10.65 16.88 3.07
N ARG A 272 9.55 17.01 2.34
CA ARG A 272 8.68 18.17 2.38
C ARG A 272 7.36 17.79 3.02
N ALA A 273 6.72 18.76 3.65
CA ALA A 273 5.39 18.60 4.21
C ALA A 273 4.48 19.72 3.74
N ALA A 274 3.18 19.45 3.77
CA ALA A 274 2.17 20.45 3.52
C ALA A 274 0.93 20.17 4.36
N LEU A 275 0.27 21.25 4.81
CA LEU A 275 -0.97 21.15 5.56
C LEU A 275 -2.14 21.18 4.57
N TRP A 276 -2.90 20.09 4.46
CA TRP A 276 -4.04 20.01 3.55
C TRP A 276 -5.30 20.66 4.13
N GLY A 277 -5.42 20.72 5.46
CA GLY A 277 -6.60 21.19 6.19
C GLY A 277 -7.28 20.07 6.96
N SER A 278 -8.47 20.29 7.51
CA SER A 278 -9.20 19.26 8.26
C SER A 278 -10.33 18.63 7.42
N VAL A 279 -10.50 17.31 7.51
CA VAL A 279 -11.71 16.62 7.00
C VAL A 279 -12.86 16.63 8.02
N TYR A 280 -12.60 17.08 9.25
CA TYR A 280 -13.56 17.21 10.33
C TYR A 280 -13.93 18.67 10.53
N LEU A 281 -15.22 18.97 10.47
CA LEU A 281 -15.75 20.34 10.58
C LEU A 281 -16.76 20.42 11.71
N ASP A 282 -16.92 21.61 12.29
CA ASP A 282 -17.99 21.86 13.25
C ASP A 282 -19.37 21.89 12.57
N ALA A 283 -20.42 22.06 13.37
CA ALA A 283 -21.80 22.11 12.88
C ALA A 283 -22.07 23.25 11.86
N HIS A 284 -21.19 24.25 11.78
CA HIS A 284 -21.29 25.36 10.83
C HIS A 284 -20.41 25.16 9.59
N GLY A 285 -19.68 24.04 9.50
CA GLY A 285 -18.78 23.75 8.40
C GLY A 285 -17.40 24.43 8.53
N GLU A 286 -17.05 24.90 9.72
CA GLU A 286 -15.75 25.52 9.99
C GLU A 286 -14.75 24.49 10.54
N GLU A 287 -13.47 24.71 10.28
CA GLU A 287 -12.40 23.95 10.94
C GLU A 287 -12.22 24.45 12.39
N ASP A 288 -11.91 23.54 13.31
CA ASP A 288 -11.38 23.88 14.64
C ASP A 288 -9.90 23.53 14.71
N ARG A 289 -9.08 24.37 14.07
CA ARG A 289 -7.63 24.16 13.97
C ARG A 289 -7.01 24.15 15.35
N ASN A 290 -6.13 23.18 15.60
CA ASN A 290 -5.51 22.98 16.91
C ASN A 290 -6.53 22.71 18.04
N LEU A 291 -7.78 22.38 17.68
CA LEU A 291 -8.88 22.07 18.61
C LEU A 291 -9.08 23.16 19.69
N ARG A 292 -8.75 24.42 19.37
CA ARG A 292 -8.72 25.52 20.35
C ARG A 292 -10.11 25.93 20.81
N ARG A 293 -11.13 25.78 19.96
CA ARG A 293 -12.51 26.16 20.28
C ARG A 293 -13.22 25.06 21.07
N GLY A 294 -12.72 23.82 21.01
CA GLY A 294 -13.29 22.66 21.70
C GLY A 294 -14.68 22.29 21.17
N LYS A 295 -14.96 22.57 19.89
CA LYS A 295 -16.26 22.27 19.31
C LYS A 295 -16.35 20.80 18.90
N PRO A 296 -17.53 20.16 18.99
CA PRO A 296 -17.75 18.86 18.37
C PRO A 296 -17.49 18.95 16.87
N LEU A 297 -16.68 18.02 16.36
CA LEU A 297 -16.33 17.95 14.94
C LEU A 297 -16.87 16.68 14.29
N PHE A 298 -17.33 16.84 13.05
CA PHE A 298 -17.97 15.80 12.26
C PHE A 298 -17.29 15.65 10.92
N LEU A 299 -17.17 14.40 10.47
CA LEU A 299 -16.55 14.07 9.19
C LEU A 299 -17.37 14.67 8.04
N SER A 300 -16.73 15.53 7.25
CA SER A 300 -17.32 16.12 6.06
C SER A 300 -17.09 15.20 4.88
N LYS A 301 -18.16 14.54 4.41
CA LYS A 301 -18.13 13.67 3.22
C LYS A 301 -17.48 14.37 2.02
N ARG A 302 -17.85 15.64 1.77
CA ARG A 302 -17.29 16.46 0.69
C ARG A 302 -15.77 16.63 0.80
N ARG A 303 -15.25 16.86 2.02
CA ARG A 303 -13.81 17.01 2.22
C ARG A 303 -13.06 15.69 2.13
N VAL A 304 -13.65 14.59 2.60
CA VAL A 304 -13.07 13.25 2.46
C VAL A 304 -12.96 12.86 0.98
N GLU A 305 -14.03 13.04 0.21
CA GLU A 305 -14.03 12.77 -1.24
C GLU A 305 -12.99 13.62 -1.95
N ARG A 306 -12.83 14.89 -1.54
CA ARG A 306 -11.80 15.77 -2.09
C ARG A 306 -10.39 15.29 -1.75
N LEU A 307 -10.12 14.96 -0.47
CA LEU A 307 -8.83 14.45 -0.04
C LEU A 307 -8.47 13.16 -0.79
N MET A 308 -9.45 12.27 -0.98
CA MET A 308 -9.26 11.04 -1.75
C MET A 308 -8.91 11.35 -3.21
N ALA A 309 -9.62 12.27 -3.86
CA ALA A 309 -9.32 12.67 -5.24
C ALA A 309 -7.92 13.32 -5.37
N ASP A 310 -7.58 14.28 -4.51
CA ASP A 310 -6.26 14.93 -4.51
C ASP A 310 -5.13 13.88 -4.28
N TRP A 311 -5.37 12.92 -3.39
CA TRP A 311 -4.46 11.82 -3.11
C TRP A 311 -4.32 10.83 -4.27
N GLU A 312 -5.42 10.45 -4.92
CA GLU A 312 -5.42 9.55 -6.07
C GLU A 312 -4.72 10.20 -7.28
N MET A 313 -4.97 11.48 -7.54
CA MET A 313 -4.37 12.21 -8.65
C MET A 313 -2.93 12.66 -8.36
N GLN A 314 -2.48 12.59 -7.10
CA GLN A 314 -1.22 13.17 -6.63
C GLN A 314 -1.08 14.67 -7.00
N THR A 315 -2.20 15.35 -7.20
CA THR A 315 -2.28 16.77 -7.52
C THR A 315 -2.88 17.50 -6.33
N PHE A 316 -2.02 18.20 -5.60
CA PHE A 316 -2.43 19.06 -4.49
C PHE A 316 -2.59 20.53 -4.94
N GLU A 317 -2.63 20.77 -6.26
CA GLU A 317 -2.54 22.08 -6.94
C GLU A 317 -3.72 23.01 -6.66
N HIS A 318 -4.90 22.45 -6.34
CA HIS A 318 -6.12 23.23 -6.15
C HIS A 318 -6.30 23.81 -4.76
N LEU A 319 -5.40 23.46 -3.84
CA LEU A 319 -5.34 24.02 -2.51
C LEU A 319 -4.10 24.91 -2.46
N ILE A 320 -4.11 25.95 -1.63
CA ILE A 320 -2.91 26.76 -1.33
C ILE A 320 -1.98 25.92 -0.43
N VAL A 321 -1.70 24.69 -0.83
CA VAL A 321 -0.90 23.69 -0.12
C VAL A 321 0.53 23.92 -0.58
N ASN A 322 1.14 24.92 0.04
CA ASN A 322 2.55 25.21 -0.16
C ASN A 322 3.36 24.16 0.58
N PHE A 323 4.08 23.32 -0.17
CA PHE A 323 5.06 22.42 0.42
C PHE A 323 6.21 23.23 1.02
N PHE A 324 6.53 22.94 2.27
CA PHE A 324 7.65 23.49 3.02
C PHE A 324 8.58 22.36 3.48
N ASN A 325 9.77 22.71 3.98
CA ASN A 325 10.72 21.72 4.48
C ASN A 325 10.12 20.99 5.69
N PHE A 326 10.24 19.67 5.74
CA PHE A 326 9.60 18.88 6.78
C PHE A 326 10.04 19.29 8.21
N GLU A 327 11.28 19.76 8.37
CA GLU A 327 11.80 20.29 9.65
C GLU A 327 10.93 21.41 10.25
N ASP A 328 10.25 22.18 9.39
CA ASP A 328 9.38 23.28 9.81
C ASP A 328 7.97 22.82 10.23
N LEU A 329 7.62 21.54 10.05
CA LEU A 329 6.27 21.02 10.24
C LEU A 329 5.69 21.31 11.63
N ILE A 330 6.49 21.19 12.69
CA ILE A 330 6.04 21.48 14.06
C ILE A 330 5.65 22.97 14.20
N SER A 331 6.39 23.87 13.56
CA SER A 331 6.10 25.31 13.54
C SER A 331 4.81 25.58 12.76
N TYR A 332 4.69 25.02 11.56
CA TYR A 332 3.50 25.17 10.71
C TYR A 332 2.22 24.64 11.37
N LEU A 333 2.29 23.52 12.09
CA LEU A 333 1.14 23.01 12.86
C LEU A 333 0.71 23.97 13.98
N ARG A 334 1.69 24.54 14.70
CA ARG A 334 1.41 25.51 15.77
C ARG A 334 0.71 26.76 15.24
N ASP A 335 1.12 27.20 14.05
CA ASP A 335 0.66 28.43 13.40
C ASP A 335 -0.37 28.20 12.29
N ALA A 336 -0.98 27.01 12.24
CA ALA A 336 -1.92 26.63 11.18
C ALA A 336 -3.13 27.58 11.04
N HIS A 337 -3.49 28.31 12.08
CA HIS A 337 -4.54 29.34 12.02
C HIS A 337 -4.12 30.59 11.22
N TYR A 338 -2.82 30.84 11.05
CA TYR A 338 -2.29 31.93 10.20
C TYR A 338 -1.92 31.46 8.79
N VAL A 339 -1.44 30.22 8.65
CA VAL A 339 -0.89 29.74 7.37
C VAL A 339 -1.97 29.29 6.38
N LEU A 340 -3.06 28.72 6.86
CA LEU A 340 -4.17 28.24 6.03
C LEU A 340 -5.24 29.35 5.89
N GLN A 341 -4.97 30.42 5.14
CA GLN A 341 -5.98 31.47 4.88
C GLN A 341 -6.79 31.17 3.63
#